data_AF-A0A7Z9A246-F1
#
_entry.id   AF-A0A7Z9A246-F1
#
_cell.length_a   1.000
_cell.length_b   1.000
_cell.length_c   1.000
_cell.angle_alpha   90.00
_cell.angle_beta   90.00
_cell.angle_gamma   90.00
#
_symmetry.space_group_name_H-M   'P 1'
#
loop_
_entity.id
_entity.type
_entity.pdbx_description
1 polymer ?
#
loop_
_entity_poly.entity_id
_entity_poly.type
_entity_poly.pdbx_seq_one_letter_code
_entity_poly.pdbx_strand_id
1 'polypeptide(L)'
;MESHDSRHYSLGALPIMYRVEITMSEIKITAEPRPDFGKGYARRIRAAGNIPAVIYGNGKEPKHVILPGHETTLAVRNKDAVLVIEVDGEQFKARVQDIQRHPIRPELQHIDLLFVD
;
A
#
# COMPACT_ATOMS: atom_id res chain seq x y z
N MET A 1 -21.91 41.72 36.14
CA MET A 1 -22.48 42.82 35.33
C MET A 1 -21.37 43.28 34.41
N GLU A 2 -21.35 42.76 33.18
CA GLU A 2 -21.76 43.51 31.97
C GLU A 2 -20.92 44.80 31.82
N SER A 3 -20.23 45.08 30.73
CA SER A 3 -20.41 44.66 29.34
C SER A 3 -19.24 45.23 28.50
N HIS A 4 -18.88 44.49 27.45
CA HIS A 4 -18.44 44.95 26.13
C HIS A 4 -17.62 46.25 25.99
N ASP A 5 -16.38 46.13 25.50
CA ASP A 5 -16.03 46.89 24.29
C ASP A 5 -14.95 46.17 23.46
N SER A 6 -15.25 46.12 22.17
CA SER A 6 -14.66 45.32 21.12
C SER A 6 -13.64 46.19 20.39
N ARG A 7 -12.34 46.04 20.71
CA ARG A 7 -11.30 46.66 19.90
C ARG A 7 -10.72 45.65 18.92
N HIS A 8 -11.38 45.64 17.76
CA HIS A 8 -10.80 45.54 16.42
C HIS A 8 -9.27 45.36 16.42
N TYR A 9 -8.83 44.12 16.19
CA TYR A 9 -7.57 43.89 15.50
C TYR A 9 -7.89 43.53 14.05
N SER A 10 -7.41 44.42 13.18
CA SER A 10 -7.38 44.36 11.72
C SER A 10 -7.35 42.93 11.15
N LEU A 11 -8.30 42.66 10.24
CA LEU A 11 -8.30 41.59 9.26
C LEU A 11 -7.04 41.66 8.36
N GLY A 12 -5.90 41.26 8.91
CA GLY A 12 -4.72 40.85 8.16
C GLY A 12 -4.77 39.34 7.99
N ALA A 13 -5.11 38.90 6.78
CA ALA A 13 -5.29 37.51 6.39
C ALA A 13 -4.21 36.56 6.94
N LEU A 14 -4.60 35.69 7.87
CA LEU A 14 -3.93 34.41 8.07
C LEU A 14 -4.97 33.32 7.79
N PRO A 15 -4.88 32.62 6.65
CA PRO A 15 -5.88 31.63 6.27
C PRO A 15 -5.79 30.43 7.22
N ILE A 16 -6.96 29.93 7.61
CA ILE A 16 -7.23 28.72 8.43
C ILE A 16 -6.80 27.42 7.69
N MET A 17 -5.88 27.50 6.72
CA MET A 17 -5.48 26.42 5.83
C MET A 17 -4.15 25.79 6.26
N TYR A 18 -4.05 25.35 7.51
CA TYR A 18 -3.07 24.31 7.85
C TYR A 18 -3.79 23.09 8.42
N ARG A 19 -4.81 22.63 7.68
CA ARG A 19 -5.11 21.21 7.68
C ARG A 19 -3.91 20.56 7.00
N VAL A 20 -2.98 20.04 7.80
CA VAL A 20 -2.03 19.05 7.32
C VAL A 20 -2.90 17.91 6.83
N GLU A 21 -3.16 17.86 5.53
CA GLU A 21 -3.50 16.60 4.89
C GLU A 21 -2.26 15.74 5.10
N ILE A 22 -2.30 14.90 6.13
CA ILE A 22 -1.38 13.79 6.27
C ILE A 22 -1.72 12.92 5.05
N THR A 23 -1.05 13.18 3.93
CA THR A 23 -1.09 12.30 2.78
C THR A 23 -0.50 10.99 3.28
N MET A 24 -1.35 10.03 3.64
CA MET A 24 -0.95 8.63 3.61
C MET A 24 -0.30 8.45 2.24
N SER A 25 0.98 8.11 2.22
CA SER A 25 1.71 7.90 0.97
C SER A 25 1.14 6.64 0.33
N GLU A 26 0.07 6.80 -0.45
CA GLU A 26 -0.55 5.71 -1.20
C GLU A 26 0.37 5.35 -2.36
N ILE A 27 0.98 4.17 -2.30
CA ILE A 27 1.87 3.68 -3.34
C ILE A 27 1.06 2.73 -4.21
N LYS A 28 0.84 3.14 -5.46
CA LYS A 28 0.14 2.32 -6.45
C LYS A 28 1.09 1.26 -7.01
N ILE A 29 0.60 0.02 -7.15
CA ILE A 29 1.32 -1.10 -7.77
C ILE A 29 0.37 -1.80 -8.73
N THR A 30 0.75 -1.91 -10.00
CA THR A 30 0.01 -2.71 -10.99
C THR A 30 0.40 -4.18 -10.84
N ALA A 31 -0.59 -5.03 -10.68
CA ALA A 31 -0.44 -6.45 -10.42
C ALA A 31 -1.19 -7.29 -11.46
N GLU A 32 -0.73 -8.52 -11.65
CA GLU A 32 -1.39 -9.49 -12.54
C GLU A 32 -2.09 -10.57 -11.71
N PRO A 33 -3.26 -11.08 -12.14
CA PRO A 33 -3.86 -12.25 -11.51
C PRO A 33 -2.91 -13.45 -11.66
N ARG A 34 -2.85 -14.30 -10.63
CA ARG A 34 -2.00 -15.49 -10.66
C ARG A 34 -2.76 -16.69 -11.27
N PRO A 35 -2.44 -17.15 -12.49
CA PRO A 35 -3.22 -18.20 -13.16
C PRO A 35 -2.90 -19.63 -12.68
N ASP A 36 -1.75 -19.85 -12.04
CA ASP A 36 -1.29 -21.18 -11.65
C ASP A 36 -0.52 -21.16 -10.31
N PHE A 37 -0.47 -22.32 -9.66
CA PHE A 37 0.00 -22.49 -8.29
C PHE A 37 1.15 -23.50 -8.20
N GLY A 38 1.70 -23.66 -6.99
CA GLY A 38 2.77 -24.61 -6.72
C GLY A 38 4.19 -24.11 -6.93
N LYS A 39 5.15 -24.96 -6.54
CA LYS A 39 6.58 -24.62 -6.41
C LYS A 39 7.24 -24.24 -7.74
N GLY A 40 6.94 -24.97 -8.81
CA GLY A 40 7.54 -24.75 -10.13
C GLY A 40 7.12 -23.41 -10.73
N TYR A 41 5.83 -23.10 -10.69
CA TYR A 41 5.30 -21.82 -11.18
C TYR A 41 5.84 -20.64 -10.36
N ALA A 42 5.81 -20.74 -9.03
CA ALA A 42 6.39 -19.71 -8.16
C ALA A 42 7.89 -19.48 -8.41
N ARG A 43 8.65 -20.54 -8.70
CA ARG A 43 10.07 -20.42 -9.07
C ARG A 43 10.24 -19.63 -10.37
N ARG A 44 9.40 -19.86 -11.38
CA ARG A 44 9.45 -19.13 -12.66
C ARG A 44 9.09 -17.65 -12.48
N ILE A 45 8.05 -17.34 -11.70
CA ILE A 45 7.69 -15.95 -11.36
C ILE A 45 8.88 -15.21 -10.74
N ARG A 46 9.52 -15.81 -9.72
CA ARG A 46 10.68 -15.21 -9.06
C ARG A 46 11.86 -15.04 -10.00
N ALA A 47 12.12 -16.03 -10.87
CA ALA A 47 13.17 -15.93 -11.88
C ALA A 47 12.92 -14.81 -12.91
N ALA A 48 11.65 -14.47 -13.16
CA ALA A 48 11.26 -13.34 -13.99
C ALA A 48 11.33 -11.98 -13.26
N GLY A 49 11.78 -11.94 -12.00
CA GLY A 49 11.87 -10.70 -11.21
C GLY A 49 10.55 -10.28 -10.57
N ASN A 50 9.54 -11.15 -10.58
CA ASN A 50 8.24 -10.89 -9.99
C ASN A 50 8.09 -11.58 -8.63
N ILE A 51 7.14 -11.12 -7.83
CA ILE A 51 6.89 -11.61 -6.47
C ILE A 51 5.48 -12.19 -6.41
N PRO A 52 5.31 -13.49 -6.10
CA PRO A 52 3.99 -14.03 -5.79
C PRO A 52 3.47 -13.42 -4.49
N ALA A 53 2.19 -13.02 -4.47
CA ALA A 53 1.55 -12.45 -3.30
C ALA A 53 0.10 -12.91 -3.14
N VAL A 54 -0.44 -12.66 -1.95
CA VAL A 54 -1.85 -12.89 -1.63
C VAL A 54 -2.42 -11.67 -0.90
N ILE A 55 -3.63 -11.26 -1.25
CA ILE A 55 -4.40 -10.22 -0.58
C ILE A 55 -5.61 -10.88 0.08
N TYR A 56 -5.78 -10.74 1.40
CA TYR A 56 -6.88 -11.37 2.13
C TYR A 56 -7.40 -10.49 3.27
N GLY A 57 -8.43 -10.97 3.97
CA GLY A 57 -9.02 -10.31 5.14
C GLY A 57 -10.30 -9.54 4.83
N ASN A 58 -10.79 -8.79 5.83
CA ASN A 58 -12.00 -7.94 5.76
C ASN A 58 -13.25 -8.62 5.18
N GLY A 59 -13.39 -9.94 5.35
CA GLY A 59 -14.53 -10.71 4.82
C GLY A 59 -14.56 -10.83 3.29
N LYS A 60 -13.50 -10.39 2.59
CA LYS A 60 -13.36 -10.50 1.14
C LYS A 60 -12.71 -11.82 0.73
N GLU A 61 -13.00 -12.26 -0.49
CA GLU A 61 -12.34 -13.42 -1.07
C GLU A 61 -10.84 -13.14 -1.29
N PRO A 62 -9.95 -14.08 -0.91
CA PRO A 62 -8.52 -13.91 -1.14
C PRO A 62 -8.17 -13.77 -2.62
N LYS A 63 -7.32 -12.79 -2.95
CA LYS A 63 -6.80 -12.58 -4.32
C LYS A 63 -5.34 -13.01 -4.40
N HIS A 64 -5.04 -13.94 -5.29
CA HIS A 64 -3.67 -14.35 -5.61
C HIS A 64 -3.14 -13.56 -6.79
N VAL A 65 -2.04 -12.84 -6.57
CA VAL A 65 -1.51 -11.89 -7.55
C VAL A 65 -0.01 -12.07 -7.74
N ILE A 66 0.47 -11.54 -8.85
CA ILE A 66 1.89 -11.42 -9.20
C ILE A 66 2.22 -9.93 -9.17
N LEU A 67 3.22 -9.57 -8.36
CA LEU A 67 3.65 -8.19 -8.18
C LEU A 67 5.00 -7.93 -8.88
N PRO A 68 5.21 -6.75 -9.48
CA PRO A 68 6.50 -6.35 -10.05
C PRO A 68 7.54 -6.20 -8.94
N GLY A 69 8.63 -6.96 -9.00
CA GLY A 69 9.50 -7.12 -7.83
C GLY A 69 10.24 -5.85 -7.42
N HIS A 70 10.71 -5.04 -8.37
CA HIS A 70 11.46 -3.82 -8.05
C HIS A 70 10.59 -2.77 -7.34
N GLU A 71 9.47 -2.40 -7.95
CA GLU A 71 8.51 -1.43 -7.42
C GLU A 71 7.97 -1.89 -6.05
N THR A 72 7.58 -3.16 -5.95
CA THR A 72 7.10 -3.74 -4.71
C THR A 72 8.15 -3.71 -3.61
N THR A 73 9.41 -4.03 -3.93
CA THR A 73 10.52 -4.00 -2.96
C THR A 73 10.78 -2.59 -2.43
N LEU A 74 10.57 -1.55 -3.26
CA LEU A 74 10.67 -0.15 -2.83
C LEU A 74 9.49 0.24 -1.95
N ALA A 75 8.28 -0.12 -2.36
CA ALA A 75 7.04 0.22 -1.67
C ALA A 75 7.01 -0.30 -0.23
N VAL A 76 7.42 -1.56 -0.04
CA VAL A 76 7.37 -2.22 1.28
C VAL A 76 8.52 -1.85 2.23
N ARG A 77 9.39 -0.89 1.85
CA ARG A 77 10.40 -0.35 2.79
C ARG A 77 9.75 0.48 3.89
N ASN A 78 8.64 1.14 3.58
CA ASN A 78 7.80 1.77 4.57
C ASN A 78 6.78 0.74 5.09
N LYS A 79 6.96 0.30 6.34
CA LYS A 79 6.11 -0.76 6.93
C LYS A 79 4.67 -0.32 7.12
N ASP A 80 4.42 0.97 7.26
CA ASP A 80 3.10 1.54 7.52
C ASP A 80 2.43 2.05 6.24
N ALA A 81 3.03 1.81 5.07
CA ALA A 81 2.46 2.23 3.79
C ALA A 81 1.17 1.46 3.46
N VAL A 82 0.16 2.21 3.04
CA VAL A 82 -1.00 1.66 2.34
C VAL A 82 -0.65 1.52 0.88
N LEU A 83 -0.76 0.31 0.36
CA LEU A 83 -0.54 -0.02 -1.05
C LEU A 83 -1.88 0.00 -1.77
N VAL A 84 -1.91 0.61 -2.95
CA VAL A 84 -3.04 0.53 -3.87
C VAL A 84 -2.69 -0.49 -4.95
N ILE A 85 -3.22 -1.70 -4.84
CA ILE A 85 -2.98 -2.78 -5.79
C ILE A 85 -4.04 -2.73 -6.88
N GLU A 86 -3.63 -2.58 -8.15
CA GLU A 86 -4.52 -2.67 -9.30
C GLU A 86 -4.41 -4.04 -9.97
N VAL A 87 -5.53 -4.76 -10.11
CA VAL A 87 -5.61 -6.07 -10.79
C VAL A 87 -6.78 -6.03 -11.75
N ASP A 88 -6.56 -6.30 -13.03
CA ASP A 88 -7.60 -6.33 -14.06
C ASP A 88 -8.51 -5.06 -14.09
N GLY A 89 -7.95 -3.90 -13.74
CA GLY A 89 -8.65 -2.62 -13.66
C GLY A 89 -9.41 -2.36 -12.36
N GLU A 90 -9.45 -3.31 -11.42
CA GLU A 90 -10.00 -3.14 -10.08
C GLU A 90 -8.90 -2.73 -9.08
N GLN A 91 -9.17 -1.77 -8.21
CA GLN A 91 -8.21 -1.27 -7.21
C GLN A 91 -8.54 -1.73 -5.80
N PHE A 92 -7.53 -2.18 -5.06
CA PHE A 92 -7.62 -2.59 -3.67
C PHE A 92 -6.63 -1.82 -2.83
N LYS A 93 -7.08 -1.32 -1.68
CA LYS A 93 -6.17 -0.84 -0.64
C LYS A 93 -5.77 -2.02 0.24
N ALA A 94 -4.47 -2.20 0.42
CA ALA A 94 -3.92 -3.24 1.28
C ALA A 94 -2.68 -2.76 2.03
N ARG A 95 -2.44 -3.30 3.22
CA ARG A 95 -1.19 -3.12 3.96
C ARG A 95 -0.40 -4.42 3.97
N VAL A 96 0.91 -4.31 4.19
CA VAL A 96 1.76 -5.47 4.37
C VAL A 96 1.43 -6.17 5.70
N GLN A 97 1.15 -7.46 5.62
CA GLN A 97 0.95 -8.33 6.78
C GLN A 97 2.18 -9.19 7.08
N ASP A 98 2.78 -9.79 6.05
CA ASP A 98 4.04 -10.54 6.16
C ASP A 98 4.90 -10.42 4.89
N ILE A 99 6.22 -10.52 5.04
CA ILE A 99 7.19 -10.52 3.93
C ILE A 99 8.16 -11.69 4.12
N GLN A 100 8.11 -12.64 3.20
CA GLN A 100 9.11 -13.70 3.11
C GLN A 100 10.28 -13.23 2.26
N ARG A 101 11.49 -13.30 2.83
CA ARG A 101 12.74 -12.86 2.19
C ARG A 101 13.64 -14.04 1.91
N HIS A 102 14.44 -13.96 0.86
CA HIS A 102 15.52 -14.90 0.67
C HIS A 102 16.56 -14.73 1.81
N PRO A 103 17.05 -15.81 2.45
CA PRO A 103 17.92 -15.72 3.63
C PRO A 103 19.27 -15.05 3.34
N ILE A 104 19.75 -15.14 2.10
CA ILE A 104 21.06 -14.62 1.67
C ILE A 104 20.94 -13.46 0.65
N ARG A 105 19.88 -13.44 -0.16
CA ARG A 105 19.76 -12.55 -1.32
C ARG A 105 18.79 -11.43 -0.98
N PRO A 106 18.87 -10.24 -1.60
CA PRO A 106 17.96 -9.14 -1.31
C PRO A 106 16.51 -9.36 -1.80
N GLU A 107 16.22 -10.52 -2.38
CA GLU A 107 14.99 -10.81 -3.12
C GLU A 107 13.76 -11.10 -2.24
N LEU A 108 12.65 -10.49 -2.66
CA LEU A 108 11.23 -10.82 -2.41
C LEU A 108 10.87 -12.29 -2.68
N GLN A 109 10.56 -13.14 -1.69
CA GLN A 109 10.06 -14.50 -1.99
C GLN A 109 8.55 -14.63 -2.01
N HIS A 110 7.87 -13.93 -1.11
CA HIS A 110 6.42 -13.85 -1.00
C HIS A 110 6.00 -12.63 -0.19
N ILE A 111 4.80 -12.10 -0.44
CA ILE A 111 4.20 -11.04 0.38
C ILE A 111 2.76 -11.40 0.68
N ASP A 112 2.39 -11.26 1.95
CA ASP A 112 1.03 -11.38 2.44
C ASP A 112 0.51 -9.97 2.68
N LEU A 113 -0.63 -9.65 2.08
CA LEU A 113 -1.29 -8.35 2.15
C LEU A 113 -2.65 -8.50 2.83
N LEU A 114 -2.97 -7.56 3.71
CA LEU A 114 -4.27 -7.45 4.37
C LEU A 114 -5.05 -6.30 3.75
N PHE A 115 -6.29 -6.52 3.34
CA PHE A 115 -7.18 -5.44 2.90
C PHE A 115 -7.30 -4.34 3.97
N VAL A 116 -7.31 -3.07 3.55
CA VAL A 116 -7.49 -1.88 4.39
C VAL A 116 -8.45 -0.92 3.70
N ASP A 117 -9.72 -1.25 3.78
CA ASP A 117 -10.84 -0.43 3.33
C ASP A 117 -11.57 0.20 4.50
#